data_AF-A0A917QC56-F1
#
_entry.id   AF-A0A917QC56-F1
#
_cell.length_a   1.000
_cell.length_b   1.000
_cell.length_c   1.000
_cell.angle_alpha   90.00
_cell.angle_beta   90.00
_cell.angle_gamma   90.00
#
_symmetry.space_group_name_H-M   'P 1'
#
loop_
_entity.id
_entity.type
_entity.pdbx_description
1 polymer ?
#
loop_
_entity_poly.entity_id
_entity_poly.type
_entity_poly.pdbx_seq_one_letter_code
_entity_poly.pdbx_strand_id
1 'polypeptide(L)'
;MTDDPDLSARHSLTVTERDVDELGERLATWLSARVGAEATVSELSKPSAGGMSSTTILFDATWSVDGVRESGSFVLRMAPEDGSFPIFQAYDLPLQYAVMSGVAAASDVPVPALRWLETDESVFGSPFFVMDRVDGRAPTDNPPYVFFGWLFDATATERALVADGAVDMIARIHAIDDAPQRFPELDGEGSALRRHFDAQRDWYRWALTDDGIEIPLIERGFAWLEANWPTNPGADVLNWGDARPGNILYDGFTPVAVLDWEMAALGPRELDLGWIIFIHRFFQDIATRFDQPGLPDYLRRDDVVATYERLSGHTVANLDFFIIYAAVRHAIVMARVKRRMIHFGEDTVPDDLDDYVMHRASLSALLDGTYEWD
;
A
#
# COMPACT_ATOMS: atom_id res chain seq x y z
N MET A 1 8.45 38.13 19.29
CA MET A 1 9.53 37.21 18.89
C MET A 1 9.22 35.90 19.56
N THR A 2 8.42 35.12 18.86
CA THR A 2 8.00 33.78 19.22
C THR A 2 9.07 32.84 18.70
N ASP A 3 9.76 32.15 19.61
CA ASP A 3 10.60 31.01 19.27
C ASP A 3 9.68 29.92 18.72
N ASP A 4 9.83 29.66 17.42
CA ASP A 4 9.21 28.55 16.72
C ASP A 4 10.08 27.30 16.97
N PRO A 5 9.61 26.29 17.72
CA PRO A 5 10.38 25.08 17.92
C PRO A 5 10.42 24.30 16.60
N ASP A 6 11.61 24.24 16.02
CA ASP A 6 12.05 23.40 14.92
C ASP A 6 11.10 22.23 14.58
N LEU A 7 10.31 22.41 13.51
CA LEU A 7 9.37 21.42 13.00
C LEU A 7 10.06 20.09 12.61
N SER A 8 11.37 20.09 12.35
CA SER A 8 12.12 18.86 12.05
C SER A 8 12.33 17.98 13.29
N ALA A 9 12.32 18.56 14.49
CA ALA A 9 12.48 17.82 15.74
C ALA A 9 11.23 17.01 16.13
N ARG A 10 10.05 17.36 15.59
CA ARG A 10 8.81 16.61 15.83
C ARG A 10 8.71 15.31 15.02
N HIS A 11 9.53 15.13 13.98
CA HIS A 11 9.55 13.92 13.15
C HIS A 11 10.57 12.86 13.63
N SER A 12 11.24 13.10 14.76
CA SER A 12 12.33 12.25 15.26
C SER A 12 11.93 11.37 16.46
N LEU A 13 10.64 11.13 16.70
CA LEU A 13 10.18 10.41 17.89
C LEU A 13 9.27 9.23 17.53
N THR A 14 9.84 8.19 16.94
CA THR A 14 9.45 6.79 17.19
C THR A 14 10.46 5.84 16.50
N VAL A 15 11.65 5.72 17.09
CA VAL A 15 12.46 4.50 17.24
C VAL A 15 13.58 4.90 18.20
N THR A 16 13.52 4.44 19.45
CA THR A 16 14.74 4.34 20.27
C THR A 16 15.74 3.52 19.47
N GLU A 17 17.03 3.90 19.45
CA GLU A 17 18.17 3.12 18.95
C GLU A 17 18.26 1.71 19.60
N ARG A 18 17.23 0.86 19.48
CA ARG A 18 17.41 -0.59 19.41
C ARG A 18 18.00 -0.86 18.02
N ASP A 19 19.26 -0.46 18.00
CA ASP A 19 20.40 -1.01 17.30
C ASP A 19 20.10 -1.63 15.94
N VAL A 20 20.13 -0.77 14.92
CA VAL A 20 20.41 -1.19 13.54
C VAL A 20 21.61 -2.15 13.51
N ASP A 21 22.57 -1.98 14.43
CA ASP A 21 23.70 -2.87 14.64
C ASP A 21 23.27 -4.26 15.18
N GLU A 22 22.47 -4.35 16.24
CA GLU A 22 21.89 -5.62 16.76
C GLU A 22 21.03 -6.33 15.70
N LEU A 23 20.24 -5.57 14.94
CA LEU A 23 19.49 -6.09 13.80
C LEU A 23 20.43 -6.67 12.74
N GLY A 24 21.51 -5.95 12.42
CA GLY A 24 22.56 -6.37 11.50
C GLY A 24 23.27 -7.64 11.94
N GLU A 25 23.63 -7.75 13.21
CA GLU A 25 24.28 -8.95 13.78
C GLU A 25 23.36 -10.18 13.73
N ARG A 26 22.09 -10.02 14.09
CA ARG A 26 21.09 -11.09 14.01
C ARG A 26 20.82 -11.50 12.58
N LEU A 27 20.71 -10.52 11.67
CA LEU A 27 20.50 -10.77 10.25
C LEU A 27 21.71 -11.49 9.63
N ALA A 28 22.94 -11.11 9.99
CA ALA A 28 24.16 -11.77 9.55
C ALA A 28 24.23 -13.22 10.06
N THR A 29 23.86 -13.46 11.33
CA THR A 29 23.81 -14.80 11.92
C THR A 29 22.79 -15.68 11.18
N TRP A 30 21.58 -15.17 11.00
CA TRP A 30 20.52 -15.87 10.27
C TRP A 30 20.92 -16.15 8.81
N LEU A 31 21.44 -15.15 8.11
CA LEU A 31 21.85 -15.29 6.71
C LEU A 31 22.99 -16.29 6.58
N SER A 32 23.94 -16.29 7.52
CA SER A 32 25.05 -17.26 7.53
C SER A 32 24.54 -18.70 7.59
N ALA A 33 23.56 -18.95 8.46
CA ALA A 33 22.91 -20.26 8.55
C ALA A 33 22.14 -20.59 7.26
N ARG A 34 21.50 -19.60 6.63
CA ARG A 34 20.70 -19.79 5.42
C ARG A 34 21.55 -20.13 4.18
N VAL A 35 22.72 -19.51 4.03
CA VAL A 35 23.62 -19.72 2.89
C VAL A 35 24.68 -20.80 3.15
N GLY A 36 24.80 -21.30 4.38
CA GLY A 36 25.77 -22.32 4.75
C GLY A 36 27.22 -21.83 4.79
N ALA A 37 27.43 -20.53 4.94
CA ALA A 37 28.74 -19.88 4.99
C ALA A 37 28.67 -18.62 5.86
N GLU A 38 29.81 -18.13 6.35
CA GLU A 38 29.86 -16.86 7.08
C GLU A 38 29.43 -15.71 6.15
N ALA A 39 28.37 -15.02 6.54
CA ALA A 39 27.81 -13.87 5.84
C ALA A 39 28.05 -12.58 6.64
N THR A 40 28.41 -11.52 5.94
CA THR A 40 28.54 -10.18 6.49
C THR A 40 27.40 -9.31 5.96
N VAL A 41 26.74 -8.56 6.84
CA VAL A 41 25.70 -7.58 6.50
C VAL A 41 26.26 -6.18 6.72
N SER A 42 25.96 -5.25 5.81
CA SER A 42 26.40 -3.86 5.86
C SER A 42 25.34 -2.90 5.32
N GLU A 43 25.56 -1.59 5.46
CA GLU A 43 24.71 -0.53 4.88
C GLU A 43 23.22 -0.63 5.26
N LEU A 44 22.94 -1.08 6.49
CA LEU A 44 21.56 -1.17 6.97
C LEU A 44 20.93 0.22 7.06
N SER A 45 19.78 0.39 6.43
CA SER A 45 19.06 1.66 6.46
C SER A 45 17.55 1.46 6.28
N LYS A 46 16.76 2.41 6.77
CA LYS A 46 15.33 2.50 6.47
C LYS A 46 15.15 3.37 5.21
N PRO A 47 14.27 3.02 4.27
CA PRO A 47 13.98 3.87 3.12
C PRO A 47 13.36 5.19 3.57
N SER A 48 13.74 6.30 2.94
CA SER A 48 13.23 7.64 3.26
C SER A 48 11.74 7.83 2.95
N ALA A 49 11.16 6.98 2.10
CA ALA A 49 9.76 6.98 1.69
C ALA A 49 8.98 5.76 2.22
N GLY A 50 9.42 5.13 3.31
CA GLY A 50 8.75 3.96 3.88
C GLY A 50 7.33 4.26 4.37
N GLY A 51 6.37 3.40 4.00
CA GLY A 51 5.00 3.45 4.51
C GLY A 51 4.90 3.07 5.99
N MET A 52 3.78 3.41 6.62
CA MET A 52 3.52 3.14 8.05
C MET A 52 3.05 1.70 8.33
N SER A 53 2.84 0.90 7.29
CA SER A 53 2.23 -0.43 7.42
C SER A 53 3.22 -1.50 7.85
N SER A 54 4.44 -1.55 7.31
CA SER A 54 5.43 -2.60 7.63
C SER A 54 6.85 -2.04 7.77
N THR A 55 7.70 -2.76 8.49
CA THR A 55 9.11 -2.37 8.64
C THR A 55 9.88 -2.86 7.42
N THR A 56 10.48 -1.92 6.69
CA THR A 56 11.36 -2.21 5.54
C THR A 56 12.78 -1.77 5.86
N ILE A 57 13.75 -2.68 5.70
CA ILE A 57 15.18 -2.43 5.94
C ILE A 57 15.96 -2.79 4.68
N LEU A 58 16.71 -1.82 4.15
CA LEU A 58 17.66 -2.03 3.07
C LEU A 58 18.99 -2.49 3.67
N PHE A 59 19.66 -3.44 3.04
CA PHE A 59 20.99 -3.87 3.47
C PHE A 59 21.79 -4.48 2.32
N ASP A 60 23.10 -4.46 2.42
CA ASP A 60 23.99 -5.23 1.57
C ASP A 60 24.47 -6.47 2.31
N ALA A 61 24.68 -7.57 1.59
CA ALA A 61 25.30 -8.76 2.15
C ALA A 61 26.36 -9.36 1.24
N THR A 62 27.35 -9.99 1.85
CA THR A 62 28.39 -10.78 1.19
C THR A 62 28.58 -12.10 1.94
N TRP A 63 28.80 -13.19 1.21
CA TRP A 63 29.25 -14.47 1.77
C TRP A 63 30.19 -15.19 0.79
N SER A 64 30.74 -16.34 1.17
CA SER A 64 31.58 -17.15 0.28
C SER A 64 31.28 -18.64 0.40
N VAL A 65 30.88 -19.27 -0.71
CA VAL A 65 30.63 -20.72 -0.80
C VAL A 65 31.69 -21.32 -1.72
N ASP A 66 32.40 -22.35 -1.25
CA ASP A 66 33.45 -23.05 -2.01
C ASP A 66 34.53 -22.13 -2.63
N GLY A 67 34.84 -21.02 -1.93
CA GLY A 67 35.83 -20.03 -2.36
C GLY A 67 35.32 -19.04 -3.42
N VAL A 68 34.04 -19.09 -3.77
CA VAL A 68 33.38 -18.10 -4.64
C VAL A 68 32.67 -17.08 -3.76
N ARG A 69 33.04 -15.80 -3.92
CA ARG A 69 32.40 -14.68 -3.22
C ARG A 69 31.09 -14.33 -3.91
N GLU A 70 30.03 -14.30 -3.13
CA GLU A 70 28.68 -13.87 -3.51
C GLU A 70 28.37 -12.56 -2.78
N SER A 71 27.65 -11.65 -3.43
CA SER A 71 27.21 -10.40 -2.81
C SER A 71 25.98 -9.84 -3.50
N GLY A 72 25.15 -9.10 -2.76
CA GLY A 72 23.99 -8.42 -3.31
C GLY A 72 23.42 -7.37 -2.36
N SER A 73 22.49 -6.59 -2.89
CA SER A 73 21.69 -5.63 -2.13
C SER A 73 20.28 -6.17 -1.97
N PHE A 74 19.76 -6.09 -0.76
CA PHE A 74 18.54 -6.76 -0.35
C PHE A 74 17.62 -5.83 0.42
N VAL A 75 16.36 -6.26 0.51
CA VAL A 75 15.31 -5.63 1.30
C VAL A 75 14.76 -6.69 2.24
N LEU A 76 14.83 -6.43 3.54
CA LEU A 76 14.14 -7.16 4.59
C LEU A 76 12.78 -6.50 4.82
N ARG A 77 11.71 -7.30 4.73
CA ARG A 77 10.35 -6.88 5.12
C ARG A 77 9.90 -7.70 6.32
N MET A 78 9.54 -7.00 7.39
CA MET A 78 9.15 -7.58 8.68
C MET A 78 7.95 -6.83 9.27
N ALA A 79 7.29 -7.44 10.26
CA ALA A 79 6.16 -6.81 10.93
C ALA A 79 6.60 -5.52 11.64
N PRO A 80 5.68 -4.56 11.88
CA PRO A 80 5.95 -3.42 12.73
C PRO A 80 6.38 -3.86 14.14
N GLU A 81 7.18 -3.02 14.81
CA GLU A 81 7.58 -3.24 16.20
C GLU A 81 6.37 -3.25 17.15
N ASP A 82 6.48 -4.03 18.23
CA ASP A 82 5.54 -3.99 19.34
C ASP A 82 5.41 -2.56 19.89
N GLY A 83 4.18 -2.04 19.96
CA GLY A 83 3.90 -0.67 20.40
C GLY A 83 3.89 0.39 19.30
N SER A 84 4.05 0.02 18.02
CA SER A 84 4.00 0.94 16.87
C SER A 84 2.60 1.48 16.51
N PHE A 85 1.56 1.01 17.21
CA PHE A 85 0.15 1.23 16.91
C PHE A 85 -0.18 0.81 15.46
N PRO A 86 -0.33 -0.51 15.20
CA PRO A 86 -0.38 -1.05 13.86
C PRO A 86 -1.57 -0.53 13.05
N ILE A 87 -1.39 -0.44 11.73
CA ILE A 87 -2.45 -0.04 10.79
C ILE A 87 -3.40 -1.21 10.52
N PHE A 88 -2.86 -2.41 10.35
CA PHE A 88 -3.62 -3.63 10.07
C PHE A 88 -3.76 -4.51 11.30
N GLN A 89 -4.83 -5.32 11.32
CA GLN A 89 -5.09 -6.27 12.39
C GLN A 89 -4.02 -7.37 12.47
N ALA A 90 -3.52 -7.82 11.33
CA ALA A 90 -2.51 -8.84 11.22
C ALA A 90 -1.57 -8.53 10.05
N TYR A 91 -0.32 -8.96 10.16
CA TYR A 91 0.71 -8.83 9.13
C TYR A 91 1.12 -10.23 8.65
N ASP A 92 0.39 -10.74 7.67
CA ASP A 92 0.65 -12.06 7.10
C ASP A 92 1.74 -11.98 6.01
N LEU A 93 2.98 -11.89 6.46
CA LEU A 93 4.15 -11.82 5.58
C LEU A 93 4.38 -13.10 4.75
N PRO A 94 4.09 -14.32 5.27
CA PRO A 94 4.05 -15.53 4.44
C PRO A 94 3.03 -15.45 3.30
N LEU A 95 1.82 -14.94 3.55
CA LEU A 95 0.82 -14.70 2.51
C LEU A 95 1.35 -13.71 1.47
N GLN A 96 1.92 -12.58 1.90
CA GLN A 96 2.51 -11.60 1.01
C GLN A 96 3.60 -12.21 0.11
N TYR A 97 4.49 -13.02 0.70
CA TYR A 97 5.52 -13.75 -0.03
C TYR A 97 4.91 -14.71 -1.06
N ALA A 98 3.87 -15.47 -0.68
CA ALA A 98 3.19 -16.41 -1.55
C ALA A 98 2.54 -15.70 -2.76
N VAL A 99 1.84 -14.58 -2.52
CA VAL A 99 1.23 -13.78 -3.59
C VAL A 99 2.29 -13.24 -4.55
N MET A 100 3.35 -12.60 -4.03
CA MET A 100 4.45 -12.10 -4.87
C MET A 100 5.10 -13.22 -5.69
N SER A 101 5.32 -14.39 -5.08
CA SER A 101 5.88 -15.54 -5.78
C SER A 101 4.95 -16.07 -6.88
N GLY A 102 3.63 -16.09 -6.64
CA GLY A 102 2.64 -16.50 -7.62
C GLY A 102 2.56 -15.53 -8.79
N VAL A 103 2.64 -14.22 -8.53
CA VAL A 103 2.69 -13.18 -9.57
C VAL A 103 3.93 -13.33 -10.45
N ALA A 104 5.11 -13.51 -9.84
CA ALA A 104 6.36 -13.73 -10.57
C ALA A 104 6.34 -15.02 -11.42
N ALA A 105 5.62 -16.05 -10.96
CA ALA A 105 5.51 -17.31 -11.68
C ALA A 105 4.47 -17.28 -12.82
N ALA A 106 3.44 -16.42 -12.70
CA ALA A 106 2.29 -16.41 -13.59
C ALA A 106 2.27 -15.25 -14.59
N SER A 107 3.18 -14.28 -14.48
CA SER A 107 3.16 -13.07 -15.30
C SER A 107 4.55 -12.44 -15.47
N ASP A 108 4.65 -11.49 -16.40
CA ASP A 108 5.81 -10.60 -16.58
C ASP A 108 5.67 -9.28 -15.81
N VAL A 109 4.80 -9.23 -14.78
CA VAL A 109 4.71 -8.07 -13.88
C VAL A 109 6.00 -8.01 -13.07
N PRO A 110 6.75 -6.91 -13.12
CA PRO A 110 8.01 -6.83 -12.40
C PRO A 110 7.73 -6.75 -10.91
N VAL A 111 8.10 -7.79 -10.17
CA VAL A 111 8.13 -7.78 -8.70
C VAL A 111 9.57 -8.03 -8.25
N PRO A 112 10.01 -7.50 -7.08
CA PRO A 112 11.33 -7.81 -6.55
C PRO A 112 11.54 -9.33 -6.43
N ALA A 113 12.71 -9.81 -6.81
CA ALA A 113 13.00 -11.24 -6.75
C ALA A 113 13.06 -11.70 -5.29
N LEU A 114 12.13 -12.56 -4.90
CA LEU A 114 12.07 -13.13 -3.57
C LEU A 114 13.25 -14.09 -3.35
N ARG A 115 13.92 -13.97 -2.20
CA ARG A 115 15.09 -14.79 -1.86
C ARG A 115 14.77 -15.80 -0.78
N TRP A 116 14.29 -15.31 0.36
CA TRP A 116 14.13 -16.14 1.56
C TRP A 116 12.89 -15.71 2.32
N LEU A 117 12.09 -16.68 2.73
CA LEU A 117 11.03 -16.53 3.72
C LEU A 117 11.49 -17.24 4.99
N GLU A 118 11.35 -16.58 6.13
CA GLU A 118 11.55 -17.15 7.46
C GLU A 118 10.23 -17.10 8.23
N THR A 119 9.79 -18.27 8.69
CA THR A 119 8.54 -18.43 9.47
C THR A 119 8.81 -18.74 10.93
N ASP A 120 10.06 -19.05 11.31
CA ASP A 120 10.45 -19.24 12.71
C ASP A 120 10.55 -17.88 13.42
N GLU A 121 9.54 -17.59 14.23
CA GLU A 121 9.45 -16.37 15.03
C GLU A 121 10.57 -16.23 16.06
N SER A 122 11.33 -17.29 16.38
CA SER A 122 12.46 -17.18 17.30
C SER A 122 13.60 -16.28 16.76
N VAL A 123 13.64 -16.03 15.45
CA VAL A 123 14.68 -15.22 14.81
C VAL A 123 14.46 -13.73 15.04
N PHE A 124 13.26 -13.19 14.75
CA PHE A 124 12.93 -11.75 14.86
C PHE A 124 11.64 -11.44 15.63
N GLY A 125 11.02 -12.42 16.28
CA GLY A 125 9.75 -12.27 17.00
C GLY A 125 8.51 -12.30 16.10
N SER A 126 8.69 -12.35 14.79
CA SER A 126 7.64 -12.49 13.78
C SER A 126 8.22 -13.09 12.49
N PRO A 127 7.39 -13.65 11.61
CA PRO A 127 7.83 -14.02 10.27
C PRO A 127 8.38 -12.82 9.50
N PHE A 128 9.28 -13.05 8.56
CA PHE A 128 9.83 -12.02 7.69
C PHE A 128 10.28 -12.62 6.38
N PHE A 129 10.49 -11.77 5.37
CA PHE A 129 11.12 -12.22 4.14
C PHE A 129 12.13 -11.21 3.60
N VAL A 130 13.01 -11.74 2.75
CA VAL A 130 14.05 -10.98 2.07
C VAL A 130 13.86 -11.12 0.57
N MET A 131 14.00 -9.99 -0.12
CA MET A 131 13.98 -9.89 -1.58
C MET A 131 15.16 -9.08 -2.09
N ASP A 132 15.46 -9.18 -3.37
CA ASP A 132 16.43 -8.31 -4.02
C ASP A 132 15.98 -6.85 -3.91
N ARG A 133 16.94 -5.95 -3.69
CA ARG A 133 16.72 -4.52 -3.85
C ARG A 133 16.61 -4.19 -5.32
N VAL A 134 15.50 -3.55 -5.70
CA VAL A 134 15.33 -2.96 -7.02
C VAL A 134 15.62 -1.47 -6.93
N ASP A 135 16.50 -0.98 -7.80
CA ASP A 135 16.79 0.44 -7.89
C ASP A 135 15.70 1.16 -8.68
N GLY A 136 15.21 2.27 -8.12
CA GLY A 136 14.18 3.10 -8.72
C GLY A 136 13.68 4.15 -7.74
N ARG A 137 12.75 4.98 -8.21
CA ARG A 137 12.08 6.00 -7.39
C ARG A 137 10.57 5.80 -7.44
N ALA A 138 9.90 5.99 -6.31
CA ALA A 138 8.44 6.07 -6.25
C ALA A 138 7.98 7.53 -6.11
N PRO A 139 6.76 7.88 -6.56
CA PRO A 139 6.08 9.11 -6.13
C PRO A 139 5.85 9.08 -4.60
N THR A 140 6.20 10.15 -3.90
CA THR A 140 6.09 10.23 -2.43
C THR A 140 4.63 10.44 -1.99
N ASP A 141 4.21 9.81 -0.89
CA ASP A 141 2.88 10.04 -0.30
C ASP A 141 2.87 11.08 0.83
N ASN A 142 4.01 11.29 1.50
CA ASN A 142 4.12 12.27 2.56
C ASN A 142 5.42 13.09 2.47
N PRO A 143 5.33 14.38 2.13
CA PRO A 143 4.17 15.05 1.55
C PRO A 143 3.75 14.44 0.19
N PRO A 144 2.46 14.51 -0.20
CA PRO A 144 1.97 13.90 -1.43
C PRO A 144 2.61 14.45 -2.70
N TYR A 145 2.83 13.57 -3.70
CA TYR A 145 3.46 13.89 -4.99
C TYR A 145 2.73 14.95 -5.83
N VAL A 146 1.52 15.37 -5.42
CA VAL A 146 0.79 16.48 -6.04
C VAL A 146 1.30 17.85 -5.58
N PHE A 147 2.16 17.91 -4.57
CA PHE A 147 2.74 19.18 -4.08
C PHE A 147 4.14 19.44 -4.62
N PHE A 148 4.95 18.40 -4.80
CA PHE A 148 6.32 18.50 -5.30
C PHE A 148 6.87 17.12 -5.68
N GLY A 149 8.09 17.12 -6.21
CA GLY A 149 8.84 15.92 -6.52
C GLY A 149 8.83 15.63 -8.02
N TRP A 150 9.54 14.58 -8.41
CA TRP A 150 9.82 14.32 -9.82
C TRP A 150 8.56 14.12 -10.67
N LEU A 151 7.48 13.60 -10.10
CA LEU A 151 6.21 13.42 -10.81
C LEU A 151 5.45 14.75 -10.96
N PHE A 152 5.55 15.64 -9.97
CA PHE A 152 5.01 16.99 -10.04
C PHE A 152 5.73 17.82 -11.11
N ASP A 153 7.06 17.76 -11.10
CA ASP A 153 7.94 18.51 -12.00
C ASP A 153 7.97 17.95 -13.44
N ALA A 154 7.43 16.75 -13.65
CA ALA A 154 7.38 16.11 -14.95
C ALA A 154 6.55 16.90 -15.98
N THR A 155 6.82 16.68 -17.26
CA THR A 155 5.96 17.17 -18.33
C THR A 155 4.65 16.39 -18.39
N ALA A 156 3.64 16.92 -19.09
CA ALA A 156 2.37 16.21 -19.29
C ALA A 156 2.56 14.84 -19.95
N THR A 157 3.46 14.75 -20.94
CA THR A 157 3.79 13.48 -21.62
C THR A 157 4.44 12.47 -20.66
N GLU A 158 5.37 12.92 -19.82
CA GLU A 158 6.02 12.06 -18.84
C GLU A 158 5.04 11.58 -17.76
N ARG A 159 4.14 12.45 -17.28
CA ARG A 159 3.05 12.03 -16.39
C ARG A 159 2.12 11.01 -17.04
N ALA A 160 1.80 11.18 -18.32
CA ALA A 160 1.00 10.20 -19.05
C ALA A 160 1.69 8.83 -19.12
N LEU A 161 3.02 8.77 -19.30
CA LEU A 161 3.78 7.51 -19.25
C LEU A 161 3.67 6.82 -17.88
N VAL A 162 3.73 7.58 -16.79
CA VAL A 162 3.57 7.04 -15.44
C VAL A 162 2.15 6.54 -15.20
N ALA A 163 1.13 7.32 -15.62
CA ALA A 163 -0.27 6.92 -15.49
C ALA A 163 -0.55 5.64 -16.29
N ASP A 164 -0.19 5.62 -17.57
CA ASP A 164 -0.38 4.46 -18.44
C ASP A 164 0.39 3.24 -17.93
N GLY A 165 1.63 3.43 -17.45
CA GLY A 165 2.42 2.37 -16.84
C GLY A 165 1.79 1.79 -15.58
N ALA A 166 1.21 2.62 -14.71
CA ALA A 166 0.50 2.15 -13.52
C ALA A 166 -0.77 1.35 -13.90
N VAL A 167 -1.57 1.84 -14.86
CA VAL A 167 -2.76 1.12 -15.34
C VAL A 167 -2.38 -0.19 -16.07
N ASP A 168 -1.27 -0.20 -16.80
CA ASP A 168 -0.72 -1.40 -17.45
C ASP A 168 -0.32 -2.48 -16.43
N MET A 169 0.30 -2.09 -15.30
CA MET A 169 0.59 -3.05 -14.24
C MET A 169 -0.69 -3.68 -13.68
N ILE A 170 -1.71 -2.87 -13.38
CA ILE A 170 -3.03 -3.37 -12.92
C ILE A 170 -3.65 -4.31 -13.97
N ALA A 171 -3.63 -3.92 -15.25
CA ALA A 171 -4.18 -4.74 -16.33
C ALA A 171 -3.46 -6.10 -16.47
N ARG A 172 -2.12 -6.12 -16.36
CA ARG A 172 -1.31 -7.34 -16.41
C ARG A 172 -1.54 -8.25 -15.20
N ILE A 173 -1.71 -7.69 -14.00
CA ILE A 173 -2.06 -8.44 -12.79
C ILE A 173 -3.45 -9.08 -12.96
N HIS A 174 -4.43 -8.31 -13.45
CA HIS A 174 -5.79 -8.80 -13.70
C HIS A 174 -5.90 -9.79 -14.88
N ALA A 175 -4.84 -9.94 -15.67
CA ALA A 175 -4.75 -10.89 -16.77
C ALA A 175 -4.17 -12.25 -16.35
N ILE A 176 -3.79 -12.43 -15.08
CA ILE A 176 -3.38 -13.73 -14.56
C ILE A 176 -4.60 -14.67 -14.55
N ASP A 177 -4.59 -15.65 -15.45
CA ASP A 177 -5.66 -16.65 -15.58
C ASP A 177 -5.81 -17.48 -14.30
N ASP A 178 -6.99 -18.06 -14.08
CA ASP A 178 -7.32 -18.95 -12.95
C ASP A 178 -6.77 -18.48 -11.58
N ALA A 179 -6.94 -17.19 -11.27
CA ALA A 179 -6.41 -16.58 -10.05
C ALA A 179 -6.73 -17.38 -8.76
N PRO A 180 -7.95 -17.93 -8.54
CA PRO A 180 -8.23 -18.77 -7.36
C PRO A 180 -7.34 -20.00 -7.24
N GLN A 181 -6.95 -20.61 -8.37
CA GLN A 181 -6.06 -21.78 -8.36
C GLN A 181 -4.59 -21.39 -8.14
N ARG A 182 -4.18 -20.22 -8.64
CA ARG A 182 -2.80 -19.72 -8.50
C ARG A 182 -2.52 -19.07 -7.15
N PHE A 183 -3.56 -18.55 -6.51
CA PHE A 183 -3.51 -17.90 -5.19
C PHE A 183 -4.53 -18.53 -4.23
N PRO A 184 -4.42 -19.84 -3.96
CA PRO A 184 -5.38 -20.56 -3.12
C PRO A 184 -5.45 -20.02 -1.69
N GLU A 185 -4.42 -19.31 -1.22
CA GLU A 185 -4.37 -18.65 0.08
C GLU A 185 -5.33 -17.45 0.18
N LEU A 186 -5.70 -16.87 -0.97
CA LEU A 186 -6.68 -15.78 -1.07
C LEU A 186 -8.09 -16.28 -1.40
N ASP A 187 -8.23 -17.57 -1.74
CA ASP A 187 -9.51 -18.16 -2.11
C ASP A 187 -10.36 -18.51 -0.89
N GLY A 188 -11.67 -18.63 -1.11
CA GLY A 188 -12.61 -18.96 -0.07
C GLY A 188 -14.01 -19.20 -0.63
N GLU A 189 -14.91 -19.67 0.23
CA GLU A 189 -16.28 -19.96 -0.18
C GLU A 189 -17.07 -18.68 -0.49
N GLY A 190 -17.99 -18.77 -1.47
CA GLY A 190 -18.88 -17.68 -1.82
C GLY A 190 -18.25 -16.58 -2.69
N SER A 191 -18.86 -15.39 -2.69
CA SER A 191 -18.40 -14.25 -3.49
C SER A 191 -17.15 -13.62 -2.89
N ALA A 192 -16.09 -13.45 -3.68
CA ALA A 192 -14.86 -12.81 -3.21
C ALA A 192 -15.08 -11.33 -2.84
N LEU A 193 -15.89 -10.59 -3.60
CA LEU A 193 -16.30 -9.23 -3.22
C LEU A 193 -16.99 -9.19 -1.84
N ARG A 194 -17.85 -10.17 -1.54
CA ARG A 194 -18.52 -10.24 -0.23
C ARG A 194 -17.54 -10.53 0.89
N ARG A 195 -16.65 -11.50 0.72
CA ARG A 195 -15.58 -11.79 1.70
C ARG A 195 -14.69 -10.59 1.94
N HIS A 196 -14.30 -9.90 0.86
CA HIS A 196 -13.49 -8.69 0.94
C HIS A 196 -14.26 -7.58 1.71
N PHE A 197 -15.55 -7.37 1.42
CA PHE A 197 -16.40 -6.44 2.18
C PHE A 197 -16.47 -6.76 3.68
N ASP A 198 -16.77 -8.01 4.01
CA ASP A 198 -16.87 -8.46 5.40
C ASP A 198 -15.51 -8.32 6.13
N ALA A 199 -14.39 -8.63 5.46
CA ALA A 199 -13.05 -8.42 6.01
C ALA A 199 -12.73 -6.93 6.28
N GLN A 200 -13.13 -6.01 5.40
CA GLN A 200 -12.95 -4.57 5.65
C GLN A 200 -13.85 -4.09 6.81
N ARG A 201 -15.04 -4.69 6.97
CA ARG A 201 -15.92 -4.40 8.10
C ARG A 201 -15.32 -4.90 9.41
N ASP A 202 -14.75 -6.10 9.42
CA ASP A 202 -14.05 -6.67 10.58
C ASP A 202 -12.80 -5.87 10.94
N TRP A 203 -12.02 -5.44 9.95
CA TRP A 203 -10.88 -4.55 10.17
C TRP A 203 -11.31 -3.22 10.79
N TYR A 204 -12.40 -2.62 10.31
CA TYR A 204 -12.95 -1.42 10.97
C TYR A 204 -13.40 -1.71 12.40
N ARG A 205 -14.07 -2.84 12.67
CA ARG A 205 -14.47 -3.22 14.03
C ARG A 205 -13.27 -3.43 14.95
N TRP A 206 -12.22 -4.07 14.46
CA TRP A 206 -10.95 -4.18 15.16
C TRP A 206 -10.33 -2.80 15.41
N ALA A 207 -10.38 -1.88 14.45
CA ALA A 207 -9.86 -0.52 14.62
C ALA A 207 -10.51 0.26 15.78
N LEU A 208 -11.72 -0.15 16.20
CA LEU A 208 -12.44 0.41 17.35
C LEU A 208 -12.02 -0.19 18.68
N THR A 209 -11.27 -1.29 18.75
CA THR A 209 -11.00 -1.97 20.03
C THR A 209 -10.16 -1.14 20.99
N ASP A 210 -9.44 -0.13 20.47
CA ASP A 210 -8.59 0.75 21.27
C ASP A 210 -9.39 1.78 22.08
N ASP A 211 -10.47 2.34 21.50
CA ASP A 211 -11.21 3.47 22.10
C ASP A 211 -12.75 3.34 22.09
N GLY A 212 -13.30 2.39 21.32
CA GLY A 212 -14.73 2.18 21.15
C GLY A 212 -15.45 3.26 20.33
N ILE A 213 -14.71 4.17 19.67
CA ILE A 213 -15.28 5.33 18.99
C ILE A 213 -15.73 4.98 17.57
N GLU A 214 -17.03 4.75 17.39
CA GLU A 214 -17.62 4.60 16.07
C GLU A 214 -17.59 5.93 15.30
N ILE A 215 -17.25 5.87 14.01
CA ILE A 215 -17.20 7.03 13.11
C ILE A 215 -18.46 7.01 12.23
N PRO A 216 -19.43 7.92 12.45
CA PRO A 216 -20.72 7.91 11.76
C PRO A 216 -20.62 7.88 10.23
N LEU A 217 -19.66 8.61 9.65
CA LEU A 217 -19.46 8.64 8.20
C LEU A 217 -18.99 7.30 7.62
N ILE A 218 -18.15 6.55 8.34
CA ILE A 218 -17.73 5.20 7.92
C ILE A 218 -18.91 4.23 7.99
N GLU A 219 -19.70 4.29 9.07
CA GLU A 219 -20.92 3.49 9.23
C GLU A 219 -21.93 3.75 8.11
N ARG A 220 -22.14 5.03 7.79
CA ARG A 220 -22.97 5.47 6.66
C ARG A 220 -22.45 4.93 5.34
N GLY A 221 -21.12 4.92 5.14
CA GLY A 221 -20.47 4.36 3.96
C GLY A 221 -20.74 2.86 3.79
N PHE A 222 -20.57 2.06 4.85
CA PHE A 222 -20.90 0.63 4.82
C PHE A 222 -22.38 0.38 4.53
N ALA A 223 -23.28 1.16 5.14
CA ALA A 223 -24.72 1.04 4.87
C ALA A 223 -25.08 1.37 3.41
N TRP A 224 -24.43 2.39 2.84
CA TRP A 224 -24.61 2.74 1.43
C TRP A 224 -24.14 1.61 0.50
N LEU A 225 -22.99 1.01 0.80
CA LEU A 225 -22.43 -0.10 0.00
C LEU A 225 -23.36 -1.33 0.02
N GLU A 226 -23.90 -1.70 1.18
CA GLU A 226 -24.89 -2.79 1.27
C GLU A 226 -26.16 -2.48 0.45
N ALA A 227 -26.63 -1.23 0.48
CA ALA A 227 -27.83 -0.82 -0.26
C ALA A 227 -27.62 -0.73 -1.79
N ASN A 228 -26.38 -0.54 -2.25
CA ASN A 228 -26.04 -0.32 -3.65
C ASN A 228 -25.18 -1.45 -4.25
N TRP A 229 -25.25 -2.65 -3.66
CA TRP A 229 -24.45 -3.78 -4.08
C TRP A 229 -24.61 -4.09 -5.58
N PRO A 230 -23.52 -4.22 -6.35
CA PRO A 230 -23.60 -4.46 -7.79
C PRO A 230 -24.24 -5.82 -8.08
N THR A 231 -25.25 -5.84 -8.97
CA THR A 231 -25.95 -7.08 -9.35
C THR A 231 -25.04 -8.06 -10.09
N ASN A 232 -24.11 -7.55 -10.87
CA ASN A 232 -23.07 -8.32 -11.54
C ASN A 232 -21.71 -7.67 -11.26
N PRO A 233 -21.01 -8.08 -10.20
CA PRO A 233 -19.73 -7.50 -9.83
C PRO A 233 -18.61 -7.84 -10.81
N GLY A 234 -18.80 -8.81 -11.72
CA GLY A 234 -17.76 -9.27 -12.63
C GLY A 234 -17.05 -10.53 -12.13
N ALA A 235 -16.10 -11.03 -12.91
CA ALA A 235 -15.29 -12.19 -12.53
C ALA A 235 -14.22 -11.81 -11.50
N ASP A 236 -13.93 -12.75 -10.60
CA ASP A 236 -12.86 -12.58 -9.61
C ASP A 236 -11.49 -12.75 -10.29
N VAL A 237 -10.63 -11.76 -10.12
CA VAL A 237 -9.22 -11.75 -10.53
C VAL A 237 -8.35 -11.51 -9.30
N LEU A 238 -7.03 -11.70 -9.44
CA LEU A 238 -6.10 -11.15 -8.47
C LEU A 238 -6.17 -9.63 -8.52
N ASN A 239 -6.48 -9.01 -7.40
CA ASN A 239 -6.33 -7.58 -7.17
C ASN A 239 -5.07 -7.37 -6.32
N TRP A 240 -4.28 -6.36 -6.70
CA TRP A 240 -3.08 -5.93 -6.00
C TRP A 240 -3.42 -5.33 -4.63
N GLY A 241 -4.53 -4.61 -4.50
CA GLY A 241 -4.98 -4.05 -3.23
C GLY A 241 -4.60 -2.60 -3.05
N ASP A 242 -3.36 -2.29 -2.64
CA ASP A 242 -2.87 -0.90 -2.57
C ASP A 242 -2.33 -0.44 -3.94
N ALA A 243 -3.20 -0.53 -4.95
CA ALA A 243 -2.86 -0.35 -6.34
C ALA A 243 -2.68 1.12 -6.73
N ARG A 244 -1.48 1.68 -6.52
CA ARG A 244 -1.22 3.11 -6.76
C ARG A 244 0.22 3.39 -7.20
N PRO A 245 0.47 4.53 -7.87
CA PRO A 245 1.81 4.87 -8.36
C PRO A 245 2.88 4.92 -7.27
N GLY A 246 2.53 5.32 -6.04
CA GLY A 246 3.45 5.37 -4.90
C GLY A 246 4.03 4.01 -4.48
N ASN A 247 3.39 2.90 -4.91
CA ASN A 247 3.89 1.54 -4.68
C ASN A 247 4.51 0.93 -5.94
N ILE A 248 4.91 1.75 -6.90
CA ILE A 248 5.67 1.32 -8.08
C ILE A 248 7.02 2.03 -8.04
N LEU A 249 8.10 1.27 -8.20
CA LEU A 249 9.41 1.84 -8.48
C LEU A 249 9.53 2.12 -9.97
N TYR A 250 10.07 3.29 -10.30
CA TYR A 250 10.30 3.73 -11.67
C TYR A 250 11.80 3.94 -11.94
N ASP A 251 12.26 3.47 -13.10
CA ASP A 251 13.49 3.95 -13.74
C ASP A 251 13.12 4.97 -14.82
N GLY A 252 13.51 6.23 -14.59
CA GLY A 252 12.96 7.37 -15.32
C GLY A 252 11.44 7.49 -15.09
N PHE A 253 10.67 7.04 -16.08
CA PHE A 253 9.19 7.03 -16.10
C PHE A 253 8.63 5.62 -16.42
N THR A 254 9.47 4.58 -16.38
CA THR A 254 9.10 3.20 -16.69
C THR A 254 8.97 2.39 -15.39
N PRO A 255 7.85 1.67 -15.15
CA PRO A 255 7.74 0.75 -14.02
C PRO A 255 8.83 -0.34 -14.04
N VAL A 256 9.52 -0.52 -12.92
CA VAL A 256 10.57 -1.56 -12.74
C VAL A 256 10.34 -2.48 -11.54
N ALA A 257 9.43 -2.14 -10.63
CA ALA A 257 8.91 -3.06 -9.62
C ALA A 257 7.56 -2.62 -9.06
N VAL A 258 6.64 -3.56 -8.88
CA VAL A 258 5.38 -3.41 -8.15
C VAL A 258 5.59 -3.91 -6.72
N LEU A 259 5.38 -3.02 -5.77
CA LEU A 259 5.62 -3.25 -4.35
C LEU A 259 4.30 -3.45 -3.59
N ASP A 260 4.42 -3.72 -2.31
CA ASP A 260 3.32 -3.62 -1.35
C ASP A 260 2.07 -4.45 -1.64
N TRP A 261 2.21 -5.76 -1.45
CA TRP A 261 1.17 -6.76 -1.71
C TRP A 261 0.36 -7.17 -0.48
N GLU A 262 0.40 -6.38 0.61
CA GLU A 262 -0.25 -6.78 1.88
C GLU A 262 -1.78 -6.70 1.85
N MET A 263 -2.32 -5.93 0.90
CA MET A 263 -3.77 -5.79 0.66
C MET A 263 -4.28 -6.64 -0.51
N ALA A 264 -3.44 -7.55 -1.04
CA ALA A 264 -3.80 -8.39 -2.18
C ALA A 264 -5.00 -9.29 -1.86
N ALA A 265 -5.91 -9.41 -2.80
CA ALA A 265 -7.15 -10.17 -2.62
C ALA A 265 -7.68 -10.69 -3.95
N LEU A 266 -8.57 -11.68 -3.90
CA LEU A 266 -9.41 -12.03 -5.05
C LEU A 266 -10.67 -11.15 -5.05
N GLY A 267 -11.09 -10.73 -6.23
CA GLY A 267 -12.32 -9.97 -6.39
C GLY A 267 -12.48 -9.32 -7.77
N PRO A 268 -13.54 -8.53 -7.97
CA PRO A 268 -13.75 -7.76 -9.18
C PRO A 268 -12.58 -6.83 -9.51
N ARG A 269 -12.28 -6.71 -10.81
CA ARG A 269 -11.23 -5.83 -11.36
C ARG A 269 -11.37 -4.39 -10.88
N GLU A 270 -12.59 -3.94 -10.70
CA GLU A 270 -12.89 -2.57 -10.32
C GLU A 270 -12.47 -2.22 -8.89
N LEU A 271 -12.10 -3.19 -8.04
CA LEU A 271 -11.51 -2.91 -6.71
C LEU A 271 -10.22 -2.09 -6.83
N ASP A 272 -9.27 -2.54 -7.66
CA ASP A 272 -8.02 -1.81 -7.90
C ASP A 272 -8.23 -0.52 -8.71
N LEU A 273 -9.16 -0.51 -9.67
CA LEU A 273 -9.46 0.69 -10.46
C LEU A 273 -10.10 1.79 -9.60
N GLY A 274 -11.03 1.43 -8.73
CA GLY A 274 -11.62 2.36 -7.76
C GLY A 274 -10.56 2.90 -6.80
N TRP A 275 -9.62 2.05 -6.38
CA TRP A 275 -8.52 2.44 -5.50
C TRP A 275 -7.57 3.46 -6.13
N ILE A 276 -6.99 3.17 -7.30
CA ILE A 276 -6.01 4.07 -7.94
C ILE A 276 -6.62 5.46 -8.21
N ILE A 277 -7.86 5.50 -8.69
CA ILE A 277 -8.60 6.74 -8.97
C ILE A 277 -8.85 7.50 -7.67
N PHE A 278 -9.35 6.82 -6.64
CA PHE A 278 -9.70 7.47 -5.39
C PHE A 278 -8.46 8.01 -4.65
N ILE A 279 -7.36 7.26 -4.59
CA ILE A 279 -6.15 7.72 -3.89
C ILE A 279 -5.55 8.95 -4.55
N HIS A 280 -5.47 8.98 -5.89
CA HIS A 280 -5.02 10.18 -6.58
C HIS A 280 -5.95 11.36 -6.29
N ARG A 281 -7.26 11.12 -6.35
CA ARG A 281 -8.24 12.17 -6.11
C ARG A 281 -8.23 12.69 -4.67
N PHE A 282 -8.00 11.82 -3.68
CA PHE A 282 -7.77 12.22 -2.30
C PHE A 282 -6.61 13.20 -2.18
N PHE A 283 -5.46 12.91 -2.79
CA PHE A 283 -4.34 13.84 -2.82
C PHE A 283 -4.70 15.14 -3.53
N GLN A 284 -5.45 15.06 -4.62
CA GLN A 284 -5.86 16.26 -5.35
C GLN A 284 -6.82 17.16 -4.57
N ASP A 285 -7.76 16.58 -3.82
CA ASP A 285 -8.67 17.32 -2.96
C ASP A 285 -7.90 18.03 -1.82
N ILE A 286 -6.83 17.40 -1.29
CA ILE A 286 -5.93 18.04 -0.33
C ILE A 286 -5.24 19.24 -0.99
N ALA A 287 -4.65 19.09 -2.19
CA ALA A 287 -4.01 20.20 -2.88
C ALA A 287 -4.98 21.37 -3.13
N THR A 288 -6.18 21.07 -3.61
CA THR A 288 -7.25 22.06 -3.82
C THR A 288 -7.62 22.78 -2.52
N ARG A 289 -7.73 22.05 -1.40
CA ARG A 289 -8.01 22.63 -0.07
C ARG A 289 -6.92 23.60 0.39
N PHE A 290 -5.68 23.42 -0.04
CA PHE A 290 -4.55 24.30 0.25
C PHE A 290 -4.27 25.34 -0.86
N ASP A 291 -5.25 25.58 -1.74
CA ASP A 291 -5.14 26.48 -2.90
C ASP A 291 -3.91 26.17 -3.79
N GLN A 292 -3.52 24.89 -3.86
CA GLN A 292 -2.46 24.40 -4.73
C GLN A 292 -3.06 23.77 -6.00
N PRO A 293 -2.39 23.90 -7.16
CA PRO A 293 -2.91 23.35 -8.42
C PRO A 293 -2.96 21.82 -8.44
N GLY A 294 -2.06 21.17 -7.70
CA GLY A 294 -1.90 19.72 -7.75
C GLY A 294 -1.57 19.21 -9.15
N LEU A 295 -2.12 18.05 -9.50
CA LEU A 295 -1.99 17.40 -10.82
C LEU A 295 -3.38 16.98 -11.37
N PRO A 296 -4.23 17.93 -11.82
CA PRO A 296 -5.65 17.64 -12.10
C PRO A 296 -5.85 16.79 -13.36
N ASP A 297 -4.88 16.83 -14.27
CA ASP A 297 -4.89 16.04 -15.51
C ASP A 297 -4.23 14.65 -15.35
N TYR A 298 -3.86 14.25 -14.13
CA TYR A 298 -3.21 12.96 -13.86
C TYR A 298 -4.23 11.96 -13.30
N LEU A 299 -4.21 10.71 -13.78
CA LEU A 299 -5.12 9.64 -13.32
C LEU A 299 -6.60 10.04 -13.23
N ARG A 300 -7.08 10.87 -14.19
CA ARG A 300 -8.51 11.17 -14.31
C ARG A 300 -9.27 9.88 -14.54
N ARG A 301 -10.47 9.79 -13.96
CA ARG A 301 -11.33 8.61 -14.02
C ARG A 301 -11.48 8.08 -15.45
N ASP A 302 -11.85 8.96 -16.39
CA ASP A 302 -12.12 8.57 -17.77
C ASP A 302 -10.86 8.11 -18.51
N ASP A 303 -9.71 8.71 -18.22
CA ASP A 303 -8.42 8.31 -18.81
C ASP A 303 -7.97 6.94 -18.29
N VAL A 304 -8.11 6.69 -16.98
CA VAL A 304 -7.82 5.39 -16.37
C VAL A 304 -8.71 4.30 -16.96
N VAL A 305 -10.01 4.57 -17.08
CA VAL A 305 -10.96 3.63 -17.70
C VAL A 305 -10.58 3.37 -19.16
N ALA A 306 -10.38 4.41 -19.97
CA ALA A 306 -10.05 4.27 -21.38
C ALA A 306 -8.75 3.47 -21.60
N THR A 307 -7.70 3.75 -20.82
CA THR A 307 -6.45 2.99 -20.88
C THR A 307 -6.65 1.55 -20.43
N TYR A 308 -7.36 1.30 -19.33
CA TYR A 308 -7.58 -0.06 -18.82
C TYR A 308 -8.39 -0.92 -19.79
N GLU A 309 -9.50 -0.41 -20.34
CA GLU A 309 -10.34 -1.13 -21.30
C GLU A 309 -9.55 -1.45 -22.58
N ARG A 310 -8.74 -0.51 -23.05
CA ARG A 310 -7.86 -0.71 -24.21
C ARG A 310 -6.82 -1.79 -24.00
N LEU A 311 -6.22 -1.86 -22.81
CA LEU A 311 -5.15 -2.83 -22.49
C LEU A 311 -5.69 -4.23 -22.18
N SER A 312 -6.81 -4.31 -21.45
CA SER A 312 -7.36 -5.57 -20.95
C SER A 312 -8.44 -6.18 -21.84
N GLY A 313 -9.10 -5.38 -22.68
CA GLY A 313 -10.31 -5.78 -23.41
C GLY A 313 -11.55 -5.98 -22.51
N HIS A 314 -11.44 -5.73 -21.20
CA HIS A 314 -12.56 -5.74 -20.25
C HIS A 314 -13.34 -4.43 -20.34
N THR A 315 -14.66 -4.48 -20.22
CA THR A 315 -15.51 -3.28 -20.09
C THR A 315 -15.74 -2.96 -18.62
N VAL A 316 -15.29 -1.79 -18.18
CA VAL A 316 -15.39 -1.37 -16.78
C VAL A 316 -16.85 -1.08 -16.44
N ALA A 317 -17.34 -1.64 -15.33
CA ALA A 317 -18.73 -1.47 -14.89
C ALA A 317 -18.85 -1.17 -13.39
N ASN A 318 -19.93 -0.49 -13.00
CA ASN A 318 -20.23 -0.16 -11.59
C ASN A 318 -19.13 0.63 -10.87
N LEU A 319 -18.26 1.35 -11.59
CA LEU A 319 -17.07 1.98 -11.02
C LEU A 319 -17.37 2.96 -9.86
N ASP A 320 -18.51 3.65 -9.88
CA ASP A 320 -18.94 4.52 -8.77
C ASP A 320 -19.05 3.78 -7.43
N PHE A 321 -19.58 2.55 -7.46
CA PHE A 321 -19.64 1.70 -6.26
C PHE A 321 -18.23 1.41 -5.74
N PHE A 322 -17.31 1.05 -6.62
CA PHE A 322 -15.94 0.66 -6.24
C PHE A 322 -15.08 1.84 -5.80
N ILE A 323 -15.31 3.03 -6.37
CA ILE A 323 -14.69 4.26 -5.90
C ILE A 323 -15.20 4.63 -4.49
N ILE A 324 -16.51 4.59 -4.26
CA ILE A 324 -17.07 4.81 -2.92
C ILE A 324 -16.53 3.77 -1.95
N TYR A 325 -16.40 2.52 -2.39
CA TYR A 325 -15.83 1.47 -1.57
C TYR A 325 -14.36 1.73 -1.24
N ALA A 326 -13.54 2.16 -2.20
CA ALA A 326 -12.17 2.60 -1.95
C ALA A 326 -12.12 3.77 -0.95
N ALA A 327 -13.03 4.74 -1.07
CA ALA A 327 -13.13 5.87 -0.15
C ALA A 327 -13.45 5.45 1.29
N VAL A 328 -14.34 4.48 1.47
CA VAL A 328 -14.69 3.89 2.78
C VAL A 328 -13.50 3.10 3.34
N ARG A 329 -12.83 2.28 2.52
CA ARG A 329 -11.62 1.54 2.94
C ARG A 329 -10.51 2.49 3.38
N HIS A 330 -10.24 3.52 2.59
CA HIS A 330 -9.25 4.53 2.93
C HIS A 330 -9.65 5.34 4.17
N ALA A 331 -10.94 5.55 4.44
CA ALA A 331 -11.41 6.18 5.67
C ALA A 331 -11.04 5.39 6.93
N ILE A 332 -11.01 4.05 6.85
CA ILE A 332 -10.53 3.19 7.94
C ILE A 332 -9.02 3.42 8.18
N VAL A 333 -8.21 3.50 7.10
CA VAL A 333 -6.78 3.86 7.18
C VAL A 333 -6.61 5.20 7.89
N MET A 334 -7.30 6.25 7.43
CA MET A 334 -7.18 7.60 7.99
C MET A 334 -7.62 7.65 9.46
N ALA A 335 -8.67 6.92 9.81
CA ALA A 335 -9.12 6.79 11.19
C ALA A 335 -8.05 6.11 12.07
N ARG A 336 -7.38 5.04 11.59
CA ARG A 336 -6.24 4.42 12.30
C ARG A 336 -5.07 5.38 12.45
N VAL A 337 -4.71 6.11 11.40
CA VAL A 337 -3.63 7.11 11.43
C VAL A 337 -3.94 8.21 12.44
N LYS A 338 -5.16 8.76 12.44
CA LYS A 338 -5.58 9.76 13.43
C LYS A 338 -5.52 9.22 14.86
N ARG A 339 -6.01 7.99 15.10
CA ARG A 339 -5.89 7.33 16.41
C ARG A 339 -4.44 7.16 16.85
N ARG A 340 -3.57 6.78 15.91
CA ARG A 340 -2.13 6.69 16.16
C ARG A 340 -1.55 8.03 16.59
N MET A 341 -1.86 9.11 15.89
CA MET A 341 -1.40 10.47 16.25
C MET A 341 -1.91 10.87 17.65
N ILE A 342 -3.16 10.55 17.98
CA ILE A 342 -3.73 10.78 19.33
C ILE A 342 -2.99 9.95 20.38
N HIS A 343 -2.74 8.67 20.11
CA HIS A 343 -2.02 7.77 21.00
C HIS A 343 -0.62 8.29 21.36
N PHE A 344 0.11 8.82 20.37
CA PHE A 344 1.44 9.39 20.58
C PHE A 344 1.43 10.87 21.01
N GLY A 345 0.26 11.48 21.23
CA GLY A 345 0.12 12.86 21.69
C GLY A 345 0.42 13.93 20.64
N GLU A 346 0.44 13.56 19.37
CA GLU A 346 0.59 14.47 18.23
C GLU A 346 -0.72 15.18 17.87
N ASP A 347 -1.85 14.62 18.28
CA ASP A 347 -3.19 15.12 18.01
C ASP A 347 -4.14 14.83 19.20
N THR A 348 -5.37 15.34 19.12
CA THR A 348 -6.41 15.14 20.13
C THR A 348 -7.67 14.54 19.52
N VAL A 349 -8.47 13.87 20.35
CA VAL A 349 -9.81 13.41 19.95
C VAL A 349 -10.62 14.62 19.45
N PRO A 350 -11.12 14.62 18.21
CA PRO A 350 -11.87 15.73 17.67
C PRO A 350 -13.27 15.84 18.29
N ASP A 351 -13.85 17.05 18.28
CA ASP A 351 -15.22 17.29 18.74
C ASP A 351 -16.25 16.61 17.83
N ASP A 352 -16.00 16.60 16.52
CA ASP A 352 -16.78 15.85 15.52
C ASP A 352 -16.03 14.57 15.14
N LEU A 353 -16.65 13.41 15.39
CA LEU A 353 -16.03 12.10 15.16
C LEU A 353 -15.76 11.82 13.68
N ASP A 354 -16.45 12.50 12.76
CA ASP A 354 -16.15 12.37 11.33
C ASP A 354 -14.79 12.98 10.95
N ASP A 355 -14.20 13.83 11.81
CA ASP A 355 -12.85 14.39 11.61
C ASP A 355 -11.72 13.37 11.83
N TYR A 356 -12.04 12.13 12.23
CA TYR A 356 -11.11 11.01 12.10
C TYR A 356 -10.81 10.67 10.63
N VAL A 357 -11.71 11.03 9.72
CA VAL A 357 -11.56 10.81 8.27
C VAL A 357 -11.07 12.11 7.63
N MET A 358 -9.78 12.15 7.28
CA MET A 358 -9.16 13.34 6.68
C MET A 358 -9.92 13.85 5.44
N HIS A 359 -10.47 12.93 4.65
CA HIS A 359 -11.28 13.20 3.45
C HIS A 359 -12.79 13.15 3.69
N ARG A 360 -13.27 13.52 4.89
CA ARG A 360 -14.70 13.47 5.23
C ARG A 360 -15.60 14.24 4.27
N ALA A 361 -15.13 15.37 3.73
CA ALA A 361 -15.87 16.18 2.77
C ALA A 361 -16.09 15.41 1.46
N SER A 362 -15.02 14.84 0.91
CA SER A 362 -15.05 14.03 -0.32
C SER A 362 -15.92 12.79 -0.14
N LEU A 363 -15.75 12.04 0.96
CA LEU A 363 -16.56 10.85 1.23
C LEU A 363 -18.05 11.20 1.43
N SER A 364 -18.36 12.30 2.12
CA SER A 364 -19.76 12.75 2.26
C SER A 364 -20.37 13.09 0.90
N ALA A 365 -19.68 13.90 0.10
CA ALA A 365 -20.15 14.29 -1.23
C ALA A 365 -20.29 13.08 -2.18
N LEU A 366 -19.41 12.08 -2.09
CA LEU A 366 -19.54 10.84 -2.84
C LEU A 366 -20.80 10.06 -2.44
N LEU A 367 -21.06 9.91 -1.13
CA LEU A 367 -22.26 9.23 -0.62
C LEU A 367 -23.56 9.99 -0.93
N ASP A 368 -23.49 11.32 -1.02
CA ASP A 368 -24.61 12.20 -1.38
C ASP A 368 -24.81 12.34 -2.91
N GLY A 369 -23.89 11.83 -3.73
CA GLY A 369 -23.91 11.98 -5.18
C GLY A 369 -23.66 13.41 -5.66
N THR A 370 -23.02 14.24 -4.83
CA THR A 370 -22.69 15.64 -5.11
C THR A 370 -21.19 15.86 -5.32
N TYR A 371 -20.41 14.79 -5.44
CA TYR A 371 -18.98 14.87 -5.69
C TYR A 371 -18.70 15.34 -7.12
N GLU A 372 -17.93 16.42 -7.27
CA GLU A 372 -17.54 16.97 -8.56
C GLU A 372 -16.20 16.34 -8.99
N TRP A 373 -16.25 15.51 -10.03
CA TRP A 373 -15.11 14.75 -10.53
C TRP A 373 -14.10 15.61 -11.30
N ASP A 374 -14.54 16.73 -11.88
CA ASP A 374 -13.75 17.76 -12.55
C ASP A 374 -14.53 19.07 -12.61
#